data_AF-V6MCI9-F1
#
_entry.id   AF-V6MCI9-F1
#
_cell.length_a   1.000
_cell.length_b   1.000
_cell.length_c   1.000
_cell.angle_alpha   90.00
_cell.angle_beta   90.00
_cell.angle_gamma   90.00
#
_symmetry.space_group_name_H-M   'P 1'
#
loop_
_entity.id
_entity.type
_entity.pdbx_description
1 polymer ?
#
loop_
_entity_poly.entity_id
_entity_poly.type
_entity_poly.pdbx_seq_one_letter_code
_entity_poly.pdbx_strand_id
1 'polypeptide(L)'
;MFKLGQRVVIVADSFEQGLPISEYGYLIARDRNPDSAFAWIVRIPKIDKQFPVVEEDIALEQQILEEEAERVSREALLDYALATRNEALFRQLLGMQEADEANDEPVKESMEEFIRKVNMKAWI
;
A
#
# COMPACT_ATOMS: atom_id res chain seq x y z
N MET A 1 9.73 -2.16 -7.64
CA MET A 1 10.54 -2.79 -8.72
C MET A 1 11.78 -3.41 -8.11
N PHE A 2 12.01 -4.69 -8.39
CA PHE A 2 13.11 -5.47 -7.80
C PHE A 2 14.49 -5.07 -8.34
N LYS A 3 15.53 -5.27 -7.52
CA LYS A 3 16.94 -5.02 -7.88
C LYS A 3 17.79 -6.27 -7.67
N LEU A 4 18.87 -6.38 -8.45
CA LEU A 4 19.87 -7.42 -8.26
C LEU A 4 20.50 -7.33 -6.86
N GLY A 5 20.74 -8.48 -6.23
CA GLY A 5 21.30 -8.58 -4.87
C GLY A 5 20.30 -8.30 -3.75
N GLN A 6 19.05 -7.97 -4.06
CA GLN A 6 18.03 -7.68 -3.06
C GLN A 6 17.54 -8.98 -2.39
N ARG A 7 17.33 -8.90 -1.07
CA ARG A 7 16.69 -9.96 -0.28
C ARG A 7 15.19 -9.97 -0.56
N VAL A 8 14.67 -11.14 -0.88
CA VAL A 8 13.25 -11.42 -1.13
C VAL A 8 12.81 -12.62 -0.31
N VAL A 9 11.50 -12.78 -0.11
CA VAL A 9 10.90 -13.99 0.44
C VAL A 9 10.07 -14.66 -0.65
N ILE A 10 10.06 -16.00 -0.65
CA ILE A 10 9.19 -16.79 -1.53
C ILE A 10 7.79 -16.82 -0.92
N VAL A 11 6.78 -16.36 -1.67
CA VAL A 11 5.38 -16.30 -1.20
C VAL A 11 4.47 -17.36 -1.83
N ALA A 12 4.81 -17.81 -3.03
CA ALA A 12 4.02 -18.79 -3.79
C ALA A 12 4.92 -19.66 -4.67
N ASP A 13 4.32 -20.71 -5.26
CA ASP A 13 4.95 -21.59 -6.24
C ASP A 13 3.98 -21.82 -7.40
N SER A 14 3.81 -20.80 -8.23
CA SER A 14 2.82 -20.80 -9.32
C SER A 14 3.10 -21.87 -10.39
N PHE A 15 4.36 -22.28 -10.53
CA PHE A 15 4.81 -23.28 -11.52
C PHE A 15 5.10 -24.66 -10.89
N GLU A 16 4.76 -24.86 -9.62
CA GLU A 16 4.98 -26.13 -8.88
C GLU A 16 6.43 -26.67 -9.01
N GLN A 17 7.41 -25.77 -8.93
CA GLN A 17 8.83 -26.12 -9.03
C GLN A 17 9.39 -26.73 -7.74
N GLY A 18 8.59 -26.74 -6.67
CA GLY A 18 9.02 -27.09 -5.32
C GLY A 18 9.76 -25.94 -4.65
N LEU A 19 9.30 -24.70 -4.87
CA LEU A 19 9.88 -23.53 -4.21
C LEU A 19 9.63 -23.63 -2.69
N PRO A 20 10.65 -23.37 -1.85
CA PRO A 20 10.45 -23.40 -0.41
C PRO A 20 9.77 -22.10 0.03
N ILE A 21 8.45 -22.16 0.17
CA ILE A 21 7.61 -21.04 0.59
C ILE A 21 8.03 -20.55 1.99
N SER A 22 7.95 -19.24 2.21
CA SER A 22 8.38 -18.55 3.44
C SER A 22 9.88 -18.61 3.71
N GLU A 23 10.70 -19.04 2.76
CA GLU A 23 12.15 -18.93 2.85
C GLU A 23 12.68 -17.66 2.19
N TYR A 24 13.82 -17.21 2.68
CA TYR A 24 14.52 -16.06 2.14
C TYR A 24 15.46 -16.46 1.00
N GLY A 25 15.49 -15.62 -0.02
CA GLY A 25 16.42 -15.72 -1.13
C GLY A 25 16.99 -14.37 -1.53
N TYR A 26 17.97 -14.42 -2.43
CA TYR A 26 18.58 -13.25 -3.03
C TYR A 26 18.42 -13.30 -4.55
N LEU A 27 18.03 -12.18 -5.14
CA LEU A 27 17.96 -12.04 -6.60
C LEU A 27 19.37 -12.00 -7.17
N ILE A 28 19.76 -13.01 -7.94
CA ILE A 28 21.14 -13.12 -8.47
C ILE A 28 21.24 -12.81 -9.96
N ALA A 29 20.14 -12.95 -10.70
CA ALA A 29 20.08 -12.62 -12.12
C ALA A 29 18.65 -12.26 -12.52
N ARG A 30 18.53 -11.48 -13.61
CA ARG A 30 17.26 -11.20 -14.27
C ARG A 30 17.25 -11.93 -15.61
N ASP A 31 16.17 -12.64 -15.90
CA ASP A 31 15.97 -13.22 -17.22
C ASP A 31 15.64 -12.09 -18.22
N ARG A 32 16.23 -12.16 -19.40
CA ARG A 32 16.03 -11.19 -20.49
C ARG A 32 15.32 -11.80 -21.68
N ASN A 33 15.00 -13.09 -21.62
CA ASN A 33 14.32 -13.77 -22.69
C ASN A 33 12.83 -13.35 -22.69
N PRO A 34 12.34 -12.68 -23.75
CA PRO A 34 10.94 -12.26 -23.83
C PRO A 34 9.95 -13.43 -23.88
N ASP A 35 10.40 -14.63 -24.29
CA ASP A 35 9.60 -15.84 -24.32
C ASP A 35 9.61 -16.62 -22.98
N SER A 36 10.38 -16.16 -21.99
CA SER A 36 10.43 -16.79 -20.68
C SER A 36 9.29 -16.29 -19.80
N ALA A 37 8.59 -17.22 -19.15
CA ALA A 37 7.63 -16.88 -18.10
C ALA A 37 8.34 -16.37 -16.83
N PHE A 38 9.63 -16.70 -16.65
CA PHE A 38 10.40 -16.35 -15.47
C PHE A 38 11.06 -14.99 -15.63
N ALA A 39 11.01 -14.18 -14.58
CA ALA A 39 11.58 -12.83 -14.59
C ALA A 39 12.94 -12.77 -13.87
N TRP A 40 13.11 -13.57 -12.83
CA TRP A 40 14.28 -13.51 -11.95
C TRP A 40 14.82 -14.90 -11.62
N ILE A 41 16.10 -14.94 -11.26
CA ILE A 41 16.71 -16.12 -10.65
C ILE A 41 17.00 -15.76 -9.19
N VAL A 42 16.42 -16.54 -8.28
CA VAL A 42 16.60 -16.41 -6.84
C VAL A 42 17.50 -17.53 -6.35
N ARG A 43 18.50 -17.17 -5.54
CA ARG A 43 19.32 -18.11 -4.80
C ARG A 43 18.86 -18.19 -3.36
N ILE A 44 18.62 -19.41 -2.87
CA ILE A 44 18.13 -19.69 -1.53
C ILE A 44 19.29 -20.30 -0.73
N PRO A 45 19.93 -19.53 0.17
CA PRO A 45 21.14 -19.98 0.86
C PRO A 45 20.92 -21.22 1.72
N LYS A 46 19.74 -21.35 2.34
CA LYS A 46 19.41 -22.46 3.25
C LYS A 46 19.53 -23.84 2.61
N ILE A 47 19.17 -23.94 1.33
CA ILE A 47 19.20 -25.19 0.56
C ILE A 47 20.27 -25.18 -0.55
N ASP A 48 21.08 -24.12 -0.60
CA ASP A 48 22.15 -23.92 -1.58
C ASP A 48 21.71 -24.08 -3.05
N LYS A 49 20.44 -23.76 -3.36
CA LYS A 49 19.85 -23.92 -4.69
C LYS A 49 19.46 -22.59 -5.30
N GLN A 50 19.34 -22.58 -6.62
CA GLN A 50 18.84 -21.46 -7.40
C GLN A 50 17.61 -21.88 -8.18
N PHE A 51 16.61 -20.99 -8.24
CA PHE A 51 15.36 -21.22 -8.92
C PHE A 51 15.02 -20.03 -9.81
N PRO A 52 14.57 -20.27 -11.06
CA PRO A 52 13.91 -19.25 -11.83
C PRO A 52 12.50 -19.02 -11.24
N VAL A 53 12.12 -17.76 -11.06
CA VAL A 53 10.87 -17.36 -10.42
C VAL A 53 10.20 -16.25 -11.20
N VAL A 54 8.88 -16.18 -11.08
CA VAL A 54 8.08 -15.05 -11.55
C VAL A 54 8.04 -13.95 -10.48
N GLU A 55 7.73 -12.71 -10.87
CA GLU A 55 7.66 -11.60 -9.91
C GLU A 55 6.53 -11.77 -8.88
N GLU A 56 5.50 -12.54 -9.20
CA GLU A 56 4.34 -12.82 -8.35
C GLU A 56 4.65 -13.81 -7.21
N ASP A 57 5.64 -14.70 -7.41
CA ASP A 57 6.03 -15.72 -6.44
C ASP A 57 7.03 -15.18 -5.40
N ILE A 58 7.47 -13.92 -5.54
CA ILE A 58 8.44 -13.27 -4.66
C ILE A 58 7.92 -11.95 -4.12
N ALA A 59 8.28 -11.64 -2.88
CA ALA A 59 7.92 -10.37 -2.28
C ALA A 59 9.09 -9.77 -1.49
N LEU A 60 9.03 -8.45 -1.29
CA LEU A 60 9.92 -7.76 -0.37
C LEU A 60 9.39 -7.93 1.05
N GLU A 61 10.28 -8.28 1.96
CA GLU A 61 9.92 -8.41 3.38
C GLU A 61 9.35 -7.11 3.94
N GLN A 62 9.90 -5.96 3.55
CA GLN A 62 9.38 -4.66 3.97
C GLN A 62 7.94 -4.45 3.51
N GLN A 63 7.62 -4.86 2.28
CA GLN A 63 6.29 -4.72 1.73
C GLN A 63 5.29 -5.61 2.46
N ILE A 64 5.66 -6.86 2.75
CA ILE A 64 4.81 -7.76 3.55
C ILE A 64 4.56 -7.18 4.94
N LEU A 65 5.60 -6.64 5.60
CA LEU A 65 5.45 -6.03 6.92
C LEU A 65 4.55 -4.80 6.89
N GLU A 66 4.63 -3.99 5.85
CA GLU A 66 3.80 -2.80 5.66
C GLU A 66 2.33 -3.18 5.44
N GLU A 67 2.06 -4.14 4.55
CA GLU A 67 0.71 -4.68 4.29
C GLU A 67 0.09 -5.31 5.54
N GLU A 68 0.88 -6.10 6.28
CA GLU A 68 0.46 -6.70 7.55
C GLU A 68 0.18 -5.63 8.62
N ALA A 69 1.04 -4.62 8.74
CA ALA A 69 0.83 -3.51 9.67
C ALA A 69 -0.43 -2.70 9.31
N GLU A 70 -0.66 -2.44 8.02
CA GLU A 70 -1.88 -1.78 7.55
C GLU A 70 -3.12 -2.60 7.91
N ARG A 71 -3.11 -3.91 7.62
CA ARG A 71 -4.23 -4.81 7.94
C ARG A 71 -4.55 -4.83 9.42
N VAL A 72 -3.54 -5.06 10.27
CA VAL A 72 -3.71 -5.11 11.73
C VAL A 72 -4.17 -3.75 12.27
N SER A 73 -3.65 -2.64 11.73
CA SER A 73 -4.08 -1.30 12.14
C SER A 73 -5.54 -1.04 11.79
N ARG A 74 -5.98 -1.45 10.60
CA ARG A 74 -7.37 -1.30 10.15
C ARG A 74 -8.31 -2.15 11.02
N GLU A 75 -7.95 -3.39 11.32
CA GLU A 75 -8.71 -4.26 12.22
C GLU A 75 -8.85 -3.64 13.63
N ALA A 76 -7.75 -3.17 14.20
CA ALA A 76 -7.76 -2.51 15.51
C ALA A 76 -8.64 -1.25 15.53
N LEU A 77 -8.62 -0.45 14.45
CA LEU A 77 -9.47 0.74 14.32
C LEU A 77 -10.95 0.37 14.17
N LEU A 78 -11.28 -0.71 13.46
CA LEU A 78 -12.64 -1.22 13.35
C LEU A 78 -13.17 -1.68 14.71
N ASP A 79 -12.36 -2.43 15.46
CA ASP A 79 -12.70 -2.88 16.81
C ASP A 79 -12.94 -1.69 17.76
N TYR A 80 -12.06 -0.68 17.69
CA TYR A 80 -12.23 0.56 18.43
C TYR A 80 -13.52 1.29 18.05
N ALA A 81 -13.82 1.41 16.76
CA ALA A 81 -15.04 2.07 16.27
C ALA A 81 -16.30 1.35 16.76
N LEU A 82 -16.32 0.01 16.75
CA LEU A 82 -17.42 -0.78 17.27
C LEU A 82 -17.57 -0.64 18.79
N ALA A 83 -16.46 -0.71 19.54
CA ALA A 83 -16.46 -0.58 20.99
C ALA A 83 -16.94 0.80 21.45
N THR A 84 -16.57 1.87 20.72
CA THR A 84 -16.97 3.25 21.02
C THR A 84 -18.27 3.67 20.35
N ARG A 85 -18.89 2.79 19.54
CA ARG A 85 -20.05 3.10 18.67
C ARG A 85 -19.81 4.33 17.78
N ASN A 86 -18.57 4.52 17.34
CA ASN A 86 -18.21 5.59 16.42
C ASN A 86 -18.57 5.19 14.98
N GLU A 87 -19.82 5.46 14.59
CA GLU A 87 -20.34 5.13 13.26
C GLU A 87 -19.59 5.83 12.12
N ALA A 88 -19.11 7.05 12.35
CA ALA A 88 -18.39 7.82 11.33
C ALA A 88 -17.06 7.14 10.96
N LEU A 89 -16.27 6.77 11.99
CA LEU A 89 -15.00 6.05 11.79
C LEU A 89 -15.23 4.68 11.15
N PHE A 90 -16.28 3.96 11.57
CA PHE A 90 -16.61 2.65 11.02
C PHE A 90 -16.96 2.71 9.53
N ARG A 91 -17.81 3.67 9.12
CA ARG A 91 -18.20 3.87 7.71
C ARG A 91 -17.00 4.29 6.85
N GLN A 92 -16.11 5.14 7.38
CA GLN A 92 -14.87 5.55 6.71
C GLN A 92 -13.94 4.34 6.45
N LEU A 93 -13.74 3.48 7.44
CA LEU A 93 -12.86 2.30 7.33
C LEU A 93 -13.42 1.24 6.39
N LEU A 94 -14.74 1.13 6.26
CA LEU A 94 -15.42 0.23 5.32
C LEU A 94 -15.48 0.78 3.89
N GLY A 95 -14.99 2.00 3.64
CA GLY A 95 -15.09 2.65 2.33
C GLY A 95 -16.54 2.97 1.93
N MET A 96 -17.48 2.98 2.88
CA MET A 96 -18.89 3.33 2.69
C MET A 96 -19.11 4.84 2.76
N GLN A 97 -18.12 5.63 2.36
CA GLN A 97 -18.24 7.07 2.31
C GLN A 97 -18.99 7.43 1.03
N GLU A 98 -20.32 7.43 1.11
CA GLU A 98 -21.07 8.42 0.35
C GLU A 98 -20.53 9.78 0.79
N ALA A 99 -20.13 10.57 -0.19
CA ALA A 99 -19.51 11.87 -0.03
C ALA A 99 -20.51 12.91 0.49
N ASP A 100 -21.06 12.71 1.68
CA ASP A 100 -21.89 13.69 2.35
C ASP A 100 -21.24 14.15 3.65
N GLU A 101 -21.13 15.48 3.72
CA GLU A 101 -20.61 16.30 4.82
C GLU A 101 -19.11 16.61 4.78
N ALA A 102 -18.65 17.08 3.61
CA ALA A 102 -17.97 18.36 3.60
C ALA A 102 -18.97 19.45 4.01
N ASN A 103 -19.32 19.55 5.29
CA ASN A 103 -19.90 20.77 5.83
C ASN A 103 -18.78 21.78 6.11
N ASP A 104 -18.05 22.14 5.05
CA ASP A 104 -17.46 23.46 4.97
C ASP A 104 -18.61 24.34 4.46
N GLU A 105 -19.49 24.77 5.38
CA GLU A 105 -20.35 25.90 5.10
C GLU A 105 -19.41 27.01 4.60
N PRO A 106 -19.49 27.47 3.34
CA PRO A 106 -18.82 28.72 3.01
C PRO A 106 -19.55 29.75 3.85
N VAL A 107 -18.89 30.23 4.91
CA VAL A 107 -19.33 31.39 5.68
C VAL A 107 -19.68 32.44 4.63
N LYS A 108 -20.98 32.69 4.45
CA LYS A 108 -21.45 33.74 3.53
C LYS A 108 -20.94 35.04 4.12
N GLU A 109 -19.74 35.46 3.71
CA GLU A 109 -19.21 36.78 4.00
C GLU A 109 -20.31 37.77 3.61
N SER A 110 -20.75 38.56 4.59
CA SER A 110 -21.83 39.52 4.38
C SER A 110 -21.38 40.56 3.33
N MET A 111 -22.32 41.07 2.52
CA MET A 111 -22.04 42.11 1.52
C MET A 111 -21.31 43.32 2.14
N GLU A 112 -21.58 43.61 3.41
CA GLU A 112 -20.90 44.66 4.19
C GLU A 112 -19.41 44.36 4.44
N GLU A 113 -19.04 43.11 4.75
CA GLU A 113 -17.64 42.70 4.91
C GLU A 113 -16.87 42.74 3.58
N PHE A 114 -17.53 42.34 2.49
CA PHE A 114 -16.96 42.45 1.14
C PHE A 114 -16.67 43.92 0.77
N ILE A 115 -17.62 44.82 0.99
CA ILE A 115 -17.46 46.26 0.70
C ILE A 115 -16.33 46.86 1.54
N ARG A 116 -16.19 46.46 2.82
CA ARG A 116 -15.11 46.95 3.70
C ARG A 116 -13.72 46.56 3.21
N LYS A 117 -13.55 45.31 2.75
CA LYS A 117 -12.28 44.79 2.18
C LYS A 117 -11.90 45.52 0.89
N VAL A 118 -12.86 45.80 0.01
CA VAL A 118 -12.61 46.47 -1.28
C VAL A 118 -12.27 47.95 -1.08
N ASN A 119 -12.94 48.63 -0.16
CA ASN A 119 -12.72 50.06 0.10
C ASN A 119 -11.37 50.35 0.79
N MET A 120 -10.80 49.38 1.52
CA MET A 120 -9.45 49.50 2.09
C MET A 120 -8.31 49.47 1.06
N LYS A 121 -8.57 49.00 -0.16
CA LYS A 121 -7.56 48.88 -1.22
C LYS A 121 -7.59 50.02 -2.25
N ALA A 122 -8.50 50.98 -2.07
CA ALA A 122 -8.71 52.08 -3.01
C ALA A 122 -8.28 53.43 -2.41
N TRP A 123 -7.06 53.50 -1.86
CA TRP A 123 -6.39 54.78 -1.60
C TRP A 123 -5.04 54.77 -2.34
N ILE A 124 -4.89 55.80 -3.17
CA ILE A 124 -3.68 56.25 -3.88
C ILE A 124 -2.60 56.64 -2.87
#